data_AF-A0AAV2YSG1-F1
#
_entry.id   AF-A0AAV2YSG1-F1
#
_cell.length_a   1.000
_cell.length_b   1.000
_cell.length_c   1.000
_cell.angle_alpha   90.00
_cell.angle_beta   90.00
_cell.angle_gamma   90.00
#
_symmetry.space_group_name_H-M   'P 1'
#
loop_
_entity.id
_entity.type
_entity.pdbx_description
1 polymer ?
#
loop_
_entity_poly.entity_id
_entity_poly.type
_entity_poly.pdbx_seq_one_letter_code
_entity_poly.pdbx_strand_id
1 'polypeptide(L)'
;MPRRVRFRDEAASTTTAVREAASAPALHPLLQWDLYVVEWIVRVKQRVPILATFVHATTSRLRTHDISLSLWFIFVVMIPEFGFPYLWICVCNCLVVLVLQWLCDIQRPVDINPALLQPALIDPDTNGFPCVDTHMAVVVLLPAIEHTQSALAMSVFSFLMVYIGLTRIFIGARFITQVAGSWLTGYTGILIGNHGHSVVLASQLPPSFNLVAITILVFSSVAVAGFWIENNDSRVLGVPRRDYIDVMSGIMRSDAPSKIPPSATVSGPEVKASYRLRPAPVAPSGRLPRESRLVDGDSDEEDDDIVAGKKDSFYYLMVGMRERAERQRILRRQSRN
;
A
#
# COMPACT_ATOMS: atom_id res chain seq x y z
N MET A 1 3.17 -25.30 55.80
CA MET A 1 2.28 -25.57 54.65
C MET A 1 2.98 -25.13 53.37
N PRO A 2 3.30 -26.03 52.41
CA PRO A 2 4.00 -25.67 51.19
C PRO A 2 3.03 -25.25 50.07
N ARG A 3 3.50 -24.29 49.28
CA ARG A 3 2.82 -23.54 48.22
C ARG A 3 2.70 -24.40 46.97
N ARG A 4 1.47 -24.78 46.57
CA ARG A 4 1.19 -25.48 45.30
C ARG A 4 1.48 -24.55 44.12
N VAL A 5 2.41 -24.98 43.28
CA VAL A 5 2.87 -24.28 42.08
C VAL A 5 1.81 -24.41 40.96
N ARG A 6 1.36 -23.28 40.42
CA ARG A 6 0.59 -23.20 39.16
C ARG A 6 1.56 -23.47 38.00
N PHE A 7 1.63 -24.73 37.54
CA PHE A 7 2.40 -25.14 36.36
C PHE A 7 1.51 -25.59 35.19
N ARG A 8 0.18 -25.44 35.30
CA ARG A 8 -0.77 -26.09 34.37
C ARG A 8 -1.25 -25.20 33.20
N ASP A 9 -1.01 -23.89 33.26
CA ASP A 9 -1.60 -22.96 32.28
C ASP A 9 -0.66 -22.62 31.10
N GLU A 10 0.66 -22.75 31.21
CA GLU A 10 1.61 -22.46 30.12
C GLU A 10 1.73 -23.60 29.09
N ALA A 11 1.45 -24.85 29.48
CA ALA A 11 1.46 -25.98 28.56
C ALA A 11 0.27 -25.95 27.58
N ALA A 12 -0.89 -25.44 28.03
CA ALA A 12 -2.09 -25.37 27.22
C ALA A 12 -1.98 -24.30 26.10
N SER A 13 -1.42 -23.12 26.41
CA SER A 13 -1.27 -22.03 25.42
C SER A 13 -0.23 -22.33 24.34
N THR A 14 0.82 -23.07 24.69
CA THR A 14 1.88 -23.47 23.75
C THR A 14 1.37 -24.56 22.80
N THR A 15 0.54 -25.47 23.30
CA THR A 15 -0.02 -26.56 22.49
C THR A 15 -1.06 -26.06 21.47
N THR A 16 -1.84 -25.02 21.81
CA THR A 16 -2.78 -24.39 20.86
C THR A 16 -2.07 -23.59 19.77
N ALA A 17 -1.01 -22.84 20.09
CA ALA A 17 -0.24 -22.09 19.10
C ALA A 17 0.50 -23.02 18.12
N VAL A 18 1.03 -24.15 18.61
CA VAL A 18 1.66 -25.18 17.76
C VAL A 18 0.61 -25.90 16.90
N ARG A 19 -0.61 -26.10 17.41
CA ARG A 19 -1.70 -26.76 16.67
C ARG A 19 -2.34 -25.84 15.62
N GLU A 20 -2.40 -24.53 15.86
CA GLU A 20 -2.81 -23.54 14.85
C GLU A 20 -1.74 -23.39 13.75
N ALA A 21 -0.45 -23.35 14.10
CA ALA A 21 0.65 -23.35 13.12
C ALA A 21 0.70 -24.64 12.28
N ALA A 22 0.32 -25.78 12.85
CA ALA A 22 0.21 -27.06 12.14
C ALA A 22 -1.04 -27.20 11.25
N SER A 23 -1.95 -26.21 11.28
CA SER A 23 -3.23 -26.23 10.53
C SER A 23 -3.30 -25.19 9.41
N ALA A 24 -2.25 -24.38 9.22
CA ALA A 24 -2.17 -23.53 8.04
C ALA A 24 -2.16 -24.44 6.79
N PRO A 25 -3.09 -24.27 5.85
CA PRO A 25 -3.11 -25.07 4.64
C PRO A 25 -1.75 -24.93 3.96
N ALA A 26 -1.10 -26.07 3.71
CA ALA A 26 0.22 -26.09 3.09
C ALA A 26 0.17 -25.30 1.79
N LEU A 27 0.90 -24.18 1.76
CA LEU A 27 0.92 -23.27 0.62
C LEU A 27 1.36 -24.04 -0.63
N HIS A 28 0.78 -23.77 -1.80
CA HIS A 28 1.13 -24.48 -3.03
C HIS A 28 2.66 -24.41 -3.30
N PRO A 29 3.34 -25.48 -3.74
CA PRO A 29 4.81 -25.50 -3.88
C PRO A 29 5.38 -24.36 -4.73
N LEU A 30 4.71 -24.01 -5.84
CA LEU A 30 5.10 -22.86 -6.67
C LEU A 30 5.01 -21.54 -5.91
N LEU A 31 3.97 -21.36 -5.09
CA LEU A 31 3.75 -20.15 -4.31
C LEU A 31 4.76 -20.04 -3.17
N GLN A 32 5.15 -21.17 -2.57
CA GLN A 32 6.24 -21.22 -1.58
C GLN A 32 7.57 -20.80 -2.20
N TRP A 33 7.88 -21.31 -3.39
CA TRP A 33 9.09 -20.93 -4.12
C TRP A 33 9.09 -19.43 -4.43
N ASP A 34 7.98 -18.92 -4.97
CA ASP A 34 7.82 -17.51 -5.29
C ASP A 34 8.00 -16.62 -4.04
N LEU A 35 7.39 -16.98 -2.92
CA LEU A 35 7.52 -16.26 -1.66
C LEU A 35 8.96 -16.26 -1.15
N TYR A 36 9.63 -17.41 -1.16
CA TYR A 36 11.03 -17.51 -0.77
C TYR A 36 11.93 -16.60 -1.61
N VAL A 37 11.71 -16.56 -2.93
CA VAL A 37 12.50 -15.72 -3.82
C VAL A 37 12.22 -14.24 -3.56
N VAL A 38 10.96 -13.83 -3.40
CA VAL A 38 10.62 -12.43 -3.09
C VAL A 38 11.25 -12.00 -1.76
N GLU A 39 11.15 -12.81 -0.71
CA GLU A 39 11.78 -12.53 0.58
C GLU A 39 13.31 -12.44 0.48
N TRP A 40 13.92 -13.29 -0.34
CA TRP A 40 15.35 -13.21 -0.62
C TRP A 40 15.71 -11.90 -1.34
N ILE A 41 14.96 -11.51 -2.38
CA ILE A 41 15.18 -10.26 -3.13
C ILE A 41 15.03 -9.04 -2.21
N VAL A 42 13.99 -9.00 -1.37
CA VAL A 42 13.77 -7.89 -0.43
C VAL A 42 14.92 -7.79 0.57
N ARG A 43 15.44 -8.92 1.08
CA ARG A 43 16.62 -8.94 1.95
C ARG A 43 17.89 -8.48 1.22
N VAL A 44 18.09 -8.88 -0.03
CA VAL A 44 19.22 -8.40 -0.85
C VAL A 44 19.14 -6.90 -1.06
N LYS A 45 17.96 -6.36 -1.39
CA LYS A 45 17.72 -4.92 -1.50
C LYS A 45 18.14 -4.18 -0.23
N GLN A 46 17.78 -4.70 0.94
CA GLN A 46 18.15 -4.10 2.23
C GLN A 46 19.66 -4.12 2.52
N ARG A 47 20.40 -5.10 1.97
CA ARG A 47 21.87 -5.18 2.09
C ARG A 47 22.61 -4.23 1.15
N VAL A 48 21.97 -3.80 0.06
CA VAL A 48 22.60 -2.94 -0.96
C VAL A 48 21.94 -1.55 -0.93
N PRO A 49 22.51 -0.56 -0.21
CA PRO A 49 21.84 0.72 0.06
C PRO A 49 21.61 1.57 -1.21
N ILE A 50 22.46 1.44 -2.21
CA ILE A 50 22.31 2.14 -3.51
C ILE A 50 21.07 1.62 -4.23
N LEU A 51 20.89 0.29 -4.28
CA LEU A 51 19.74 -0.34 -4.89
C LEU A 51 18.45 0.01 -4.16
N ALA A 52 18.47 0.00 -2.82
CA ALA A 52 17.35 0.44 -2.01
C ALA A 52 16.98 1.89 -2.35
N THR A 53 17.94 2.81 -2.31
CA THR A 53 17.71 4.24 -2.61
C THR A 53 17.09 4.41 -4.00
N PHE A 54 17.60 3.70 -5.00
CA PHE A 54 17.08 3.80 -6.37
C PHE A 54 15.63 3.31 -6.47
N VAL A 55 15.33 2.13 -5.91
CA VAL A 55 13.95 1.58 -5.91
C VAL A 55 12.99 2.49 -5.12
N HIS A 56 13.42 3.02 -3.97
CA HIS A 56 12.59 3.90 -3.15
C HIS A 56 12.37 5.28 -3.78
N ALA A 57 13.30 5.77 -4.60
CA ALA A 57 13.16 7.03 -5.31
C ALA A 57 12.20 6.93 -6.51
N THR A 58 12.11 5.75 -7.13
CA THR A 58 11.29 5.52 -8.33
C THR A 58 9.95 4.86 -8.02
N THR A 59 9.73 4.38 -6.80
CA THR A 59 8.53 3.65 -6.42
C THR A 59 7.81 4.38 -5.30
N SER A 60 6.49 4.55 -5.44
CA SER A 60 5.68 5.21 -4.44
C SER A 60 4.29 4.59 -4.38
N ARG A 61 3.67 4.62 -3.20
CA ARG A 61 2.24 4.30 -3.07
C ARG A 61 1.39 5.27 -3.92
N LEU A 62 1.81 6.53 -4.03
CA LEU A 62 1.15 7.52 -4.85
C LEU A 62 1.56 7.32 -6.31
N ARG A 63 0.65 6.88 -7.18
CA ARG A 63 1.03 6.56 -8.57
C ARG A 63 1.51 7.76 -9.40
N THR A 64 1.27 9.00 -8.98
CA THR A 64 1.86 10.18 -9.64
C THR A 64 3.35 10.38 -9.31
N HIS A 65 3.86 9.69 -8.29
CA HIS A 65 5.27 9.70 -7.90
C HIS A 65 5.94 8.35 -8.16
N ASP A 66 5.22 7.45 -8.84
CA ASP A 66 5.68 6.11 -9.13
C ASP A 66 6.18 6.04 -10.58
N ILE A 67 7.14 5.15 -10.83
CA ILE A 67 7.74 4.95 -12.15
C ILE A 67 6.70 4.62 -13.22
N SER A 68 5.57 4.00 -12.84
CA SER A 68 4.46 3.73 -13.76
C SER A 68 3.84 4.99 -14.36
N LEU A 69 4.07 6.18 -13.80
CA LEU A 69 3.68 7.44 -14.44
C LEU A 69 4.38 7.65 -15.79
N SER A 70 5.61 7.16 -15.95
CA SER A 70 6.34 7.25 -17.21
C SER A 70 5.60 6.55 -18.36
N LEU A 71 4.85 5.47 -18.08
CA LEU A 71 4.03 4.79 -19.07
C LEU A 71 2.95 5.70 -19.63
N TRP A 72 2.31 6.52 -18.79
CA TRP A 72 1.27 7.44 -19.24
C TRP A 72 1.83 8.55 -20.12
N PHE A 73 3.02 9.07 -19.80
CA PHE A 73 3.69 10.04 -20.66
C PHE A 73 4.05 9.44 -22.02
N ILE A 74 4.63 8.24 -22.04
CA ILE A 74 4.99 7.56 -23.29
C ILE A 74 3.73 7.26 -24.10
N PHE A 75 2.67 6.74 -23.46
CA PHE A 75 1.38 6.50 -24.10
C PHE A 75 0.86 7.77 -24.79
N VAL A 76 0.83 8.92 -24.11
CA VAL A 76 0.34 10.18 -24.70
C VAL A 76 1.21 10.64 -25.87
N VAL A 77 2.53 10.57 -25.73
CA VAL A 77 3.49 10.97 -26.78
C VAL A 77 3.40 10.06 -28.01
N MET A 78 3.03 8.79 -27.84
CA MET A 78 2.93 7.81 -28.92
C MET A 78 1.59 7.85 -29.67
N ILE A 79 0.54 8.50 -29.12
CA ILE A 79 -0.76 8.62 -29.79
C ILE A 79 -0.66 9.28 -31.18
N PRO A 80 0.05 10.41 -31.38
CA PRO A 80 0.18 11.01 -32.72
C PRO A 80 0.88 10.11 -33.74
N GLU A 81 1.82 9.29 -33.29
CA GLU A 81 2.62 8.40 -34.16
C GLU A 81 1.83 7.15 -34.58
N PHE A 82 1.12 6.51 -33.65
CA PHE A 82 0.38 5.27 -33.94
C PHE A 82 -1.12 5.46 -34.23
N GLY A 83 -1.66 6.63 -33.90
CA GLY A 83 -3.05 6.98 -34.14
C GLY A 83 -4.07 6.21 -33.28
N PHE A 84 -5.31 6.19 -33.77
CA PHE A 84 -6.46 5.61 -33.09
C PHE A 84 -6.32 4.10 -32.75
N PRO A 85 -5.73 3.24 -33.60
CA PRO A 85 -5.56 1.80 -33.29
C PRO A 85 -4.84 1.57 -31.97
N TYR A 86 -3.74 2.29 -31.74
CA TYR A 86 -2.96 2.18 -30.50
C TYR A 86 -3.74 2.68 -29.27
N LEU A 87 -4.44 3.81 -29.42
CA LEU A 87 -5.24 4.41 -28.36
C LEU A 87 -6.29 3.42 -27.82
N TRP A 88 -7.12 2.84 -28.70
CA TRP A 88 -8.20 1.97 -28.26
C TRP A 88 -7.67 0.63 -27.72
N ILE A 89 -6.60 0.06 -28.32
CA ILE A 89 -5.97 -1.17 -27.82
C ILE A 89 -5.45 -0.96 -26.39
N CYS A 90 -4.75 0.15 -26.13
CA CYS A 90 -4.23 0.45 -24.79
C CYS A 90 -5.36 0.62 -23.77
N VAL A 91 -6.40 1.37 -24.11
CA VAL A 91 -7.52 1.62 -23.18
C VAL A 91 -8.34 0.36 -22.93
N CYS A 92 -8.67 -0.42 -23.95
CA CYS A 92 -9.40 -1.67 -23.78
C CYS A 92 -8.59 -2.68 -22.95
N ASN A 93 -7.28 -2.80 -23.18
CA ASN A 93 -6.42 -3.64 -22.34
C ASN A 93 -6.39 -3.16 -20.89
N CYS A 94 -6.30 -1.85 -20.66
CA CYS A 94 -6.38 -1.26 -19.32
C CYS A 94 -7.71 -1.60 -18.61
N LEU A 95 -8.83 -1.56 -19.33
CA LEU A 95 -10.13 -1.92 -18.75
C LEU A 95 -10.23 -3.42 -18.46
N VAL A 96 -9.80 -4.26 -19.41
CA VAL A 96 -9.82 -5.71 -19.26
C VAL A 96 -8.94 -6.13 -18.08
N VAL A 97 -7.74 -5.57 -17.93
CA VAL A 97 -6.85 -5.92 -16.82
C VAL A 97 -7.41 -5.47 -15.47
N LEU A 98 -8.08 -4.30 -15.39
CA LEU A 98 -8.75 -3.86 -14.16
C LEU A 98 -9.90 -4.80 -13.78
N VAL A 99 -10.71 -5.20 -14.75
CA VAL A 99 -11.80 -6.16 -14.55
C VAL A 99 -11.24 -7.53 -14.14
N LEU A 100 -10.20 -8.01 -14.83
CA LEU A 100 -9.59 -9.30 -14.53
C LEU A 100 -8.94 -9.31 -13.14
N GLN A 101 -8.31 -8.21 -12.75
CA GLN A 101 -7.75 -8.03 -11.41
C GLN A 101 -8.84 -8.08 -10.33
N TRP A 102 -10.00 -7.48 -10.59
CA TRP A 102 -11.15 -7.56 -9.70
C TRP A 102 -11.73 -8.98 -9.61
N LEU A 103 -11.84 -9.68 -10.74
CA LEU A 103 -12.40 -11.04 -10.81
C LEU A 103 -11.50 -12.12 -10.21
N CYS A 104 -10.19 -12.03 -10.40
CA CYS A 104 -9.26 -13.10 -10.00
C CYS A 104 -8.90 -13.08 -8.50
N ASP A 105 -9.00 -11.91 -7.84
CA ASP A 105 -8.72 -11.70 -6.40
C ASP A 105 -7.56 -12.53 -5.82
N ILE A 106 -6.43 -12.58 -6.53
CA ILE A 106 -5.28 -13.40 -6.13
C ILE A 106 -4.48 -12.68 -5.04
N GLN A 107 -4.08 -13.43 -4.01
CA GLN A 107 -3.24 -12.91 -2.92
C GLN A 107 -1.85 -12.45 -3.39
N ARG A 108 -1.32 -11.43 -2.72
CA ARG A 108 0.04 -10.89 -2.93
C ARG A 108 1.02 -11.47 -1.91
N PRO A 109 2.35 -11.29 -2.13
CA PRO A 109 3.34 -11.68 -1.12
C PRO A 109 3.09 -11.05 0.25
N VAL A 110 2.67 -9.78 0.26
CA VAL A 110 2.35 -9.02 1.48
C VAL A 110 1.12 -9.54 2.23
N ASP A 111 0.16 -10.14 1.52
CA ASP A 111 -1.05 -10.67 2.14
C ASP A 111 -0.75 -12.02 2.84
N ILE A 112 0.31 -12.73 2.40
CA ILE A 112 0.78 -14.00 3.01
C ILE A 112 1.83 -13.74 4.09
N ASN A 113 2.79 -12.84 3.84
CA ASN A 113 3.79 -12.42 4.81
C ASN A 113 3.71 -10.90 5.06
N PRO A 114 3.03 -10.48 6.14
CA PRO A 114 2.90 -9.08 6.52
C PRO A 114 4.23 -8.37 6.81
N ALA A 115 5.32 -9.10 7.08
CA ALA A 115 6.63 -8.50 7.32
C ALA A 115 7.21 -7.81 6.06
N LEU A 116 6.68 -8.11 4.88
CA LEU A 116 7.05 -7.46 3.62
C LEU A 116 6.37 -6.09 3.42
N LEU A 117 5.33 -5.78 4.21
CA LEU A 117 4.54 -4.57 4.04
C LEU A 117 5.38 -3.31 4.26
N GLN A 118 5.45 -2.47 3.22
CA GLN A 118 6.05 -1.14 3.25
C GLN A 118 4.95 -0.11 2.92
N PRO A 119 4.28 0.48 3.94
CA PRO A 119 3.10 1.33 3.74
C PRO A 119 3.31 2.55 2.85
N ALA A 120 4.55 3.05 2.77
CA ALA A 120 4.90 4.20 1.93
C ALA A 120 4.98 3.85 0.42
N LEU A 121 5.07 2.56 0.07
CA LEU A 121 5.36 2.09 -1.29
C LEU A 121 4.29 1.17 -1.85
N ILE A 122 3.58 0.45 -0.97
CA ILE A 122 2.60 -0.56 -1.36
C ILE A 122 1.21 -0.01 -1.13
N ASP A 123 0.39 -0.03 -2.18
CA ASP A 123 -1.02 0.28 -2.10
C ASP A 123 -1.80 -0.95 -1.57
N PRO A 124 -2.42 -0.89 -0.38
CA PRO A 124 -3.13 -2.03 0.19
C PRO A 124 -4.34 -2.46 -0.64
N ASP A 125 -4.93 -1.56 -1.44
CA ASP A 125 -6.24 -1.77 -2.05
C ASP A 125 -6.17 -2.35 -3.48
N THR A 126 -5.06 -3.01 -3.85
CA THR A 126 -4.86 -3.60 -5.19
C THR A 126 -4.69 -5.12 -5.14
N ASN A 127 -5.52 -5.88 -5.85
CA ASN A 127 -5.41 -7.36 -5.90
C ASN A 127 -4.14 -7.82 -6.63
N GLY A 128 -3.72 -9.07 -6.44
CA GLY A 128 -2.40 -9.58 -6.84
C GLY A 128 -2.18 -9.96 -8.30
N PHE A 129 -3.22 -10.29 -9.08
CA PHE A 129 -3.05 -10.66 -10.49
C PHE A 129 -4.25 -10.25 -11.36
N PRO A 130 -4.03 -9.71 -12.57
CA PRO A 130 -2.74 -9.29 -13.10
C PRO A 130 -2.22 -8.02 -12.39
N CYS A 131 -0.92 -7.78 -12.47
CA CYS A 131 -0.35 -6.51 -12.07
C CYS A 131 -0.49 -5.50 -13.22
N VAL A 132 -1.45 -4.59 -13.07
CA VAL A 132 -1.82 -3.56 -14.07
C VAL A 132 -0.60 -2.83 -14.62
N ASP A 133 0.31 -2.39 -13.76
CA ASP A 133 1.46 -1.60 -14.20
C ASP A 133 2.41 -2.41 -15.10
N THR A 134 2.65 -3.68 -14.76
CA THR A 134 3.53 -4.56 -15.56
C THR A 134 2.86 -5.03 -16.84
N HIS A 135 1.53 -5.27 -16.80
CA HIS A 135 0.74 -5.56 -17.99
C HIS A 135 0.74 -4.37 -18.96
N MET A 136 0.41 -3.17 -18.46
CA MET A 136 0.39 -1.95 -19.25
C MET A 136 1.77 -1.53 -19.72
N ALA A 137 2.85 -1.86 -18.99
CA ALA A 137 4.21 -1.65 -19.49
C ALA A 137 4.45 -2.39 -20.81
N VAL A 138 3.99 -3.64 -20.95
CA VAL A 138 4.08 -4.38 -22.21
C VAL A 138 3.18 -3.76 -23.27
N VAL A 139 1.90 -3.51 -22.95
CA VAL A 139 0.91 -2.97 -23.88
C VAL A 139 1.33 -1.62 -24.47
N VAL A 140 1.92 -0.75 -23.65
CA VAL A 140 2.35 0.60 -24.06
C VAL A 140 3.71 0.58 -24.73
N LEU A 141 4.70 -0.11 -24.15
CA LEU A 141 6.10 0.00 -24.58
C LEU A 141 6.45 -0.96 -25.72
N LEU A 142 5.82 -2.13 -25.82
CA LEU A 142 6.18 -3.10 -26.86
C LEU A 142 5.91 -2.57 -28.27
N PRO A 143 4.75 -1.95 -28.59
CA PRO A 143 4.55 -1.32 -29.90
C PRO A 143 5.57 -0.20 -30.18
N ALA A 144 5.94 0.58 -29.16
CA ALA A 144 6.97 1.62 -29.27
C ALA A 144 8.36 1.04 -29.58
N ILE A 145 8.71 -0.09 -28.97
CA ILE A 145 9.96 -0.82 -29.26
C ILE A 145 9.96 -1.34 -30.70
N GLU A 146 8.88 -1.98 -31.15
CA GLU A 146 8.77 -2.56 -32.49
C GLU A 146 8.77 -1.50 -33.60
N HIS A 147 8.23 -0.31 -33.32
CA HIS A 147 8.18 0.78 -34.29
C HIS A 147 9.52 1.53 -34.44
N THR A 148 10.30 1.59 -33.36
CA THR A 148 11.49 2.45 -33.32
C THR A 148 12.69 1.75 -33.95
N GLN A 149 13.37 2.42 -34.89
CA GLN A 149 14.59 1.89 -35.53
C GLN A 149 15.88 2.16 -34.73
N SER A 150 15.83 3.06 -33.74
CA SER A 150 16.99 3.41 -32.90
C SER A 150 17.22 2.34 -31.83
N ALA A 151 18.38 1.68 -31.89
CA ALA A 151 18.80 0.69 -30.89
C ALA A 151 18.87 1.25 -29.47
N LEU A 152 19.24 2.54 -29.34
CA LEU A 152 19.24 3.21 -28.05
C LEU A 152 17.82 3.38 -27.48
N ALA A 153 16.85 3.77 -28.32
CA ALA A 153 15.48 3.93 -27.86
C ALA A 153 14.85 2.57 -27.52
N MET A 154 15.08 1.54 -28.35
CA MET A 154 14.66 0.17 -28.07
C MET A 154 15.22 -0.33 -26.73
N SER A 155 16.51 -0.08 -26.44
CA SER A 155 17.12 -0.51 -25.18
C SER A 155 16.56 0.24 -23.98
N VAL A 156 16.29 1.54 -24.11
CA VAL A 156 15.68 2.36 -23.04
C VAL A 156 14.26 1.89 -22.73
N PHE A 157 13.40 1.68 -23.74
CA PHE A 157 12.04 1.19 -23.51
C PHE A 157 12.02 -0.24 -22.97
N SER A 158 12.90 -1.12 -23.46
CA SER A 158 13.03 -2.48 -22.94
C SER A 158 13.49 -2.48 -21.48
N PHE A 159 14.48 -1.64 -21.15
CA PHE A 159 14.94 -1.45 -19.78
C PHE A 159 13.81 -0.95 -18.88
N LEU A 160 13.05 0.06 -19.32
CA LEU A 160 11.92 0.60 -18.56
C LEU A 160 10.85 -0.47 -18.30
N MET A 161 10.48 -1.25 -19.32
CA MET A 161 9.51 -2.34 -19.20
C MET A 161 9.94 -3.38 -18.16
N VAL A 162 11.19 -3.84 -18.22
CA VAL A 162 11.76 -4.79 -17.26
C VAL A 162 11.84 -4.16 -15.86
N TYR A 163 12.30 -2.92 -15.78
CA TYR A 163 12.50 -2.20 -14.52
C TYR A 163 11.18 -2.00 -13.77
N ILE A 164 10.08 -1.66 -14.45
CA ILE A 164 8.75 -1.57 -13.83
C ILE A 164 8.35 -2.93 -13.21
N GLY A 165 8.60 -4.05 -13.89
CA GLY A 165 8.39 -5.38 -13.30
C GLY A 165 9.25 -5.64 -12.06
N LEU A 166 10.54 -5.33 -12.15
CA LEU A 166 11.49 -5.55 -11.06
C LEU A 166 11.15 -4.71 -9.83
N THR A 167 10.76 -3.44 -9.98
CA THR A 167 10.38 -2.59 -8.83
C THR A 167 9.25 -3.22 -8.01
N ARG A 168 8.24 -3.82 -8.65
CA ARG A 168 7.14 -4.52 -7.96
C ARG A 168 7.60 -5.74 -7.17
N ILE A 169 8.63 -6.44 -7.64
CA ILE A 169 9.25 -7.57 -6.93
C ILE A 169 10.13 -7.06 -5.77
N PHE A 170 10.95 -6.01 -6.01
CA PHE A 170 11.86 -5.45 -5.01
C PHE A 170 11.15 -4.82 -3.80
N ILE A 171 9.93 -4.31 -3.97
CA ILE A 171 9.12 -3.84 -2.85
C ILE A 171 8.31 -4.96 -2.19
N GLY A 172 8.29 -6.18 -2.76
CA GLY A 172 7.49 -7.30 -2.26
C GLY A 172 5.99 -7.16 -2.54
N ALA A 173 5.59 -6.36 -3.53
CA ALA A 173 4.18 -6.14 -3.85
C ALA A 173 3.61 -7.23 -4.78
N ARG A 174 4.46 -7.90 -5.57
CA ARG A 174 4.06 -8.93 -6.54
C ARG A 174 5.03 -10.10 -6.56
N PHE A 175 4.50 -11.29 -6.82
CA PHE A 175 5.31 -12.47 -7.09
C PHE A 175 5.94 -12.40 -8.48
N ILE A 176 7.00 -13.19 -8.69
CA ILE A 176 7.69 -13.27 -9.99
C ILE A 176 6.75 -13.86 -11.04
N THR A 177 6.02 -14.93 -10.70
CA THR A 177 5.01 -15.51 -11.60
C THR A 177 3.89 -14.52 -11.93
N GLN A 178 3.49 -13.66 -10.98
CA GLN A 178 2.49 -12.63 -11.23
C GLN A 178 3.01 -11.58 -12.22
N VAL A 179 4.26 -11.14 -12.09
CA VAL A 179 4.88 -10.21 -13.06
C VAL A 179 5.02 -10.86 -14.43
N ALA A 180 5.54 -12.08 -14.51
CA ALA A 180 5.70 -12.81 -15.76
C ALA A 180 4.36 -13.09 -16.45
N GLY A 181 3.34 -13.53 -15.69
CA GLY A 181 1.99 -13.73 -16.22
C GLY A 181 1.33 -12.42 -16.63
N SER A 182 1.65 -11.30 -15.98
CA SER A 182 1.18 -9.97 -16.41
C SER A 182 1.82 -9.53 -17.72
N TRP A 183 3.09 -9.84 -17.95
CA TRP A 183 3.72 -9.63 -19.25
C TRP A 183 3.10 -10.49 -20.34
N LEU A 184 2.86 -11.77 -20.06
CA LEU A 184 2.23 -12.69 -21.00
C LEU A 184 0.82 -12.22 -21.37
N THR A 185 0.00 -11.88 -20.38
CA THR A 185 -1.35 -11.36 -20.62
C THR A 185 -1.33 -10.02 -21.36
N GLY A 186 -0.35 -9.15 -21.11
CA GLY A 186 -0.15 -7.91 -21.86
C GLY A 186 0.16 -8.17 -23.32
N TYR A 187 1.10 -9.08 -23.60
CA TYR A 187 1.44 -9.49 -24.96
C TYR A 187 0.25 -10.11 -25.69
N THR A 188 -0.46 -11.04 -25.06
CA THR A 188 -1.68 -11.64 -25.61
C THR A 188 -2.75 -10.58 -25.87
N GLY A 189 -2.87 -9.58 -24.99
CA GLY A 189 -3.77 -8.45 -25.13
C GLY A 189 -3.48 -7.58 -26.36
N ILE A 190 -2.20 -7.37 -26.70
CA ILE A 190 -1.79 -6.71 -27.95
C ILE A 190 -2.23 -7.54 -29.17
N LEU A 191 -1.96 -8.85 -29.15
CA LEU A 191 -2.32 -9.74 -30.28
C LEU A 191 -3.83 -9.75 -30.53
N ILE A 192 -4.63 -9.86 -29.47
CA ILE A 192 -6.09 -9.81 -29.55
C ILE A 192 -6.55 -8.43 -30.03
N GLY A 193 -5.95 -7.35 -29.52
CA GLY A 193 -6.25 -5.98 -29.94
C GLY A 193 -5.98 -5.75 -31.43
N ASN A 194 -4.81 -6.17 -31.91
CA ASN A 194 -4.43 -6.08 -33.32
C ASN A 194 -5.36 -6.91 -34.21
N HIS A 195 -5.66 -8.15 -33.81
CA HIS A 195 -6.61 -9.00 -34.53
C HIS A 195 -8.00 -8.36 -34.57
N GLY A 196 -8.49 -7.86 -33.44
CA GLY A 196 -9.76 -7.14 -33.35
C GLY A 196 -9.80 -5.90 -34.25
N HIS A 197 -8.69 -5.16 -34.33
CA HIS A 197 -8.58 -4.02 -35.23
C HIS A 197 -8.66 -4.45 -36.71
N SER A 198 -7.98 -5.52 -37.10
CA SER A 198 -8.08 -6.07 -38.47
C SER A 198 -9.49 -6.51 -38.81
N VAL A 199 -10.22 -7.13 -37.87
CA VAL A 199 -11.63 -7.53 -38.04
C VAL A 199 -12.54 -6.31 -38.20
N VAL A 200 -12.32 -5.26 -37.40
CA VAL A 200 -13.06 -3.99 -37.49
C VAL A 200 -12.86 -3.33 -38.85
N LEU A 201 -11.62 -3.29 -39.35
CA LEU A 201 -11.30 -2.76 -40.68
C LEU A 201 -11.97 -3.57 -41.80
N ALA A 202 -11.92 -4.90 -41.71
CA ALA A 202 -12.56 -5.79 -42.68
C ALA A 202 -14.08 -5.62 -42.72
N SER A 203 -14.69 -5.22 -41.60
CA SER A 203 -16.14 -5.06 -41.46
C SER A 203 -16.68 -3.73 -42.02
N GLN A 204 -15.82 -2.84 -42.53
CA GLN A 204 -16.18 -1.51 -43.06
C GLN A 204 -17.16 -0.75 -42.15
N LEU A 205 -16.91 -0.78 -40.84
CA LEU A 205 -17.85 -0.22 -39.87
C LEU A 205 -18.07 1.28 -40.11
N PRO A 206 -19.31 1.77 -39.93
CA PRO A 206 -19.62 3.17 -40.12
C PRO A 206 -18.83 4.07 -39.15
N PRO A 207 -18.55 5.33 -39.52
CA PRO A 207 -17.78 6.28 -38.69
C PRO A 207 -18.35 6.49 -37.28
N SER A 208 -19.64 6.21 -37.06
CA SER A 208 -20.29 6.23 -35.76
C SER A 208 -19.65 5.27 -34.75
N PHE A 209 -19.02 4.18 -35.20
CA PHE A 209 -18.30 3.25 -34.33
C PHE A 209 -17.10 3.91 -33.64
N ASN A 210 -16.35 4.75 -34.36
CA ASN A 210 -15.25 5.51 -33.77
C ASN A 210 -15.75 6.48 -32.70
N LEU A 211 -16.91 7.11 -32.93
CA LEU A 211 -17.52 8.02 -31.96
C LEU A 211 -17.96 7.28 -30.68
N VAL A 212 -18.55 6.09 -30.82
CA VAL A 212 -18.91 5.23 -29.67
C VAL A 212 -17.66 4.78 -28.91
N ALA A 213 -16.61 4.35 -29.62
CA ALA A 213 -15.35 3.91 -29.01
C ALA A 213 -14.65 5.06 -28.26
N ILE A 214 -14.61 6.27 -28.84
CA ILE A 214 -14.10 7.47 -28.16
C ILE A 214 -14.95 7.79 -26.93
N THR A 215 -16.27 7.67 -27.02
CA THR A 215 -17.17 7.93 -25.89
C THR A 215 -16.92 6.96 -24.75
N ILE A 216 -16.82 5.65 -25.04
CA ILE A 216 -16.46 4.63 -24.05
C ILE A 216 -15.11 4.95 -23.43
N LEU A 217 -14.12 5.32 -24.24
CA LEU A 217 -12.78 5.67 -23.78
C LEU A 217 -12.78 6.88 -22.83
N VAL A 218 -13.51 7.94 -23.17
CA VAL A 218 -13.65 9.13 -22.32
C VAL A 218 -14.34 8.76 -21.02
N PHE A 219 -15.44 8.00 -21.08
CA PHE A 219 -16.19 7.61 -19.89
C PHE A 219 -15.37 6.70 -18.97
N SER A 220 -14.63 5.75 -19.54
CA SER A 220 -13.70 4.89 -18.82
C SER A 220 -12.55 5.68 -18.20
N SER A 221 -11.99 6.67 -18.90
CA SER A 221 -10.94 7.55 -18.35
C SER A 221 -11.47 8.38 -17.19
N VAL A 222 -12.70 8.90 -17.29
CA VAL A 222 -13.38 9.63 -16.20
C VAL A 222 -13.70 8.70 -15.03
N ALA A 223 -14.16 7.48 -15.28
CA ALA A 223 -14.46 6.49 -14.24
C ALA A 223 -13.18 6.08 -13.48
N VAL A 224 -12.10 5.82 -14.21
CA VAL A 224 -10.78 5.57 -13.65
C VAL A 224 -10.37 6.78 -12.82
N ALA A 225 -10.37 8.00 -13.39
CA ALA A 225 -10.03 9.23 -12.67
C ALA A 225 -10.91 9.46 -11.42
N GLY A 226 -12.20 9.13 -11.48
CA GLY A 226 -13.13 9.19 -10.36
C GLY A 226 -12.73 8.21 -9.26
N PHE A 227 -12.43 6.96 -9.62
CA PHE A 227 -11.89 5.97 -8.69
C PHE A 227 -10.57 6.45 -8.05
N TRP A 228 -9.70 7.11 -8.82
CA TRP A 228 -8.47 7.72 -8.30
C TRP A 228 -8.72 8.87 -7.34
N ILE A 229 -9.71 9.72 -7.61
CA ILE A 229 -10.09 10.80 -6.71
C ILE A 229 -10.67 10.23 -5.41
N GLU A 230 -11.48 9.17 -5.51
CA GLU A 230 -12.10 8.53 -4.35
C GLU A 230 -11.10 7.73 -3.50
N ASN A 231 -10.09 7.12 -4.12
CA ASN A 231 -8.99 6.42 -3.43
C ASN A 231 -7.83 7.33 -3.01
N ASN A 232 -7.86 8.63 -3.32
CA ASN A 232 -6.86 9.53 -2.80
C ASN A 232 -7.14 9.79 -1.32
N ASP A 233 -6.28 9.23 -0.46
CA ASP A 233 -5.93 9.80 0.84
C ASP A 233 -5.71 11.31 0.63
N SER A 234 -6.64 12.12 1.16
CA SER A 234 -6.81 13.54 0.84
C SER A 234 -5.49 14.31 0.71
N ARG A 235 -5.11 14.68 -0.53
CA ARG A 235 -3.90 15.48 -0.81
C ARG A 235 -3.87 16.86 -0.16
N VAL A 236 -5.04 17.41 0.13
CA VAL A 236 -5.18 18.75 0.72
C VAL A 236 -4.97 18.72 2.24
N LEU A 237 -5.22 17.57 2.90
CA LEU A 237 -5.15 17.43 4.36
C LEU A 237 -4.09 16.45 4.84
N GLY A 238 -3.51 15.62 3.96
CA GLY A 238 -2.47 14.65 4.32
C GLY A 238 -2.97 13.52 5.22
N VAL A 239 -4.28 13.30 5.30
CA VAL A 239 -4.90 12.29 6.18
C VAL A 239 -5.35 11.08 5.35
N PRO A 240 -4.94 9.85 5.72
CA PRO A 240 -5.42 8.63 5.10
C PRO A 240 -6.95 8.49 5.17
N ARG A 241 -7.60 8.01 4.11
CA ARG A 241 -9.05 7.75 4.02
C ARG A 241 -9.53 6.84 5.15
N ARG A 242 -8.71 5.85 5.53
CA ARG A 242 -9.00 4.97 6.67
C ARG A 242 -9.02 5.75 8.00
N ASP A 243 -8.06 6.63 8.24
CA ASP A 243 -8.05 7.50 9.42
C ASP A 243 -9.24 8.47 9.43
N TYR A 244 -9.62 9.00 8.26
CA TYR A 244 -10.81 9.85 8.12
C TYR A 244 -12.10 9.07 8.40
N ILE A 245 -12.25 7.87 7.83
CA ILE A 245 -13.43 7.01 8.04
C ILE A 245 -13.47 6.47 9.48
N ASP A 246 -12.34 6.16 10.09
CA ASP A 246 -12.26 5.70 11.49
C ASP A 246 -12.62 6.83 12.46
N VAL A 247 -12.15 8.06 12.20
CA VAL A 247 -12.56 9.23 12.97
C VAL A 247 -14.04 9.54 12.74
N MET A 248 -14.51 9.54 11.49
CA MET A 248 -15.91 9.84 11.18
C MET A 248 -16.86 8.77 11.74
N SER A 249 -16.51 7.49 11.61
CA SER A 249 -17.27 6.38 12.19
C SER A 249 -17.21 6.39 13.71
N GLY A 250 -16.08 6.78 14.30
CA GLY A 250 -15.95 7.04 15.74
C GLY A 250 -16.85 8.17 16.22
N ILE A 251 -16.99 9.25 15.43
CA ILE A 251 -17.90 10.37 15.70
C ILE A 251 -19.36 9.95 15.53
N MET A 252 -19.69 9.20 14.47
CA MET A 252 -21.06 8.71 14.23
C MET A 252 -21.49 7.66 15.26
N ARG A 253 -20.54 6.92 15.83
CA ARG A 253 -20.79 5.92 16.88
C ARG A 253 -20.64 6.48 18.29
N SER A 254 -20.22 7.72 18.47
CA SER A 254 -20.22 8.35 19.80
C SER A 254 -21.61 8.91 20.08
N ASP A 255 -22.41 8.10 20.80
CA ASP A 255 -23.28 8.67 21.83
C ASP A 255 -22.43 9.62 22.69
N ALA A 256 -22.99 10.80 22.99
CA ALA A 256 -22.33 11.89 23.70
C ALA A 256 -21.54 11.38 24.92
N PRO A 257 -20.36 11.95 25.24
CA PRO A 257 -19.52 11.48 26.32
C PRO A 257 -20.26 11.63 27.66
N SER A 258 -20.80 10.53 28.20
CA SER A 258 -21.25 10.50 29.57
C SER A 258 -20.02 10.69 30.46
N LYS A 259 -19.99 11.83 31.15
CA LYS A 259 -19.02 12.21 32.19
C LYS A 259 -18.54 10.98 32.98
N ILE A 260 -17.22 10.82 33.05
CA ILE A 260 -16.56 9.91 34.01
C ILE A 260 -16.89 10.37 35.43
N PRO A 261 -17.42 9.52 36.33
CA PRO A 261 -17.24 9.70 37.76
C PRO A 261 -16.11 8.79 38.28
N PRO A 262 -15.43 9.18 39.36
CA PRO A 262 -14.21 8.54 39.82
C PRO A 262 -14.52 7.21 40.55
N SER A 263 -13.72 6.18 40.21
CA SER A 263 -13.36 5.01 41.03
C SER A 263 -14.46 4.26 41.80
N ALA A 264 -14.86 3.08 41.31
CA ALA A 264 -15.29 1.95 42.14
C ALA A 264 -15.09 0.57 41.44
N THR A 265 -14.31 -0.25 42.14
CA THR A 265 -14.09 -1.71 42.20
C THR A 265 -15.10 -2.69 41.53
N VAL A 266 -14.54 -3.60 40.69
CA VAL A 266 -14.83 -5.06 40.44
C VAL A 266 -16.27 -5.55 40.15
N SER A 267 -16.49 -6.05 38.90
CA SER A 267 -16.93 -7.43 38.56
C SER A 267 -17.23 -7.57 37.05
N GLY A 268 -16.62 -8.53 36.34
CA GLY A 268 -16.77 -8.77 34.88
C GLY A 268 -18.07 -9.51 34.47
N PRO A 269 -18.20 -10.12 33.25
CA PRO A 269 -17.19 -10.34 32.20
C PRO A 269 -17.59 -9.94 30.75
N GLU A 270 -16.66 -10.19 29.81
CA GLU A 270 -16.79 -10.29 28.33
C GLU A 270 -16.81 -9.02 27.46
N VAL A 271 -15.63 -8.60 27.00
CA VAL A 271 -15.27 -8.57 25.55
C VAL A 271 -13.76 -8.88 25.41
N LYS A 272 -13.42 -9.72 24.43
CA LYS A 272 -12.13 -10.38 24.20
C LYS A 272 -10.97 -9.42 23.83
N ALA A 273 -9.93 -9.49 24.67
CA ALA A 273 -8.47 -9.50 24.42
C ALA A 273 -7.93 -9.38 22.97
N SER A 274 -6.72 -8.89 22.65
CA SER A 274 -5.66 -8.04 23.26
C SER A 274 -4.36 -8.31 22.48
N TYR A 275 -3.53 -7.29 22.19
CA TYR A 275 -2.08 -7.49 22.09
C TYR A 275 -1.44 -6.99 23.40
N ARG A 276 -1.01 -7.93 24.26
CA ARG A 276 -0.15 -7.66 25.43
C ARG A 276 1.29 -8.04 25.08
N LEU A 277 2.19 -7.07 25.11
CA LEU A 277 3.63 -7.29 25.24
C LEU A 277 3.97 -7.41 26.73
N ARG A 278 4.75 -8.45 27.07
CA ARG A 278 5.24 -8.84 28.39
C ARG A 278 6.40 -7.90 28.81
N PRO A 279 6.45 -7.35 30.04
CA PRO A 279 7.60 -6.58 30.50
C PRO A 279 8.68 -7.47 31.14
N ALA A 280 9.96 -7.13 30.92
CA ALA A 280 11.13 -7.74 31.55
C ALA A 280 11.35 -7.21 32.99
N PRO A 281 12.00 -7.98 33.89
CA PRO A 281 12.03 -7.68 35.32
C PRO A 281 13.18 -6.72 35.70
N VAL A 282 12.90 -5.82 36.65
CA VAL A 282 13.87 -4.93 37.31
C VAL A 282 14.21 -5.49 38.70
N ALA A 283 15.50 -5.45 39.08
CA ALA A 283 15.97 -5.65 40.44
C ALA A 283 16.58 -4.34 41.01
N PRO A 284 16.63 -4.14 42.35
CA PRO A 284 16.67 -2.81 42.98
C PRO A 284 17.93 -2.50 43.82
N SER A 285 18.33 -1.22 43.88
CA SER A 285 19.11 -0.56 44.97
C SER A 285 19.37 0.91 44.56
N GLY A 286 19.29 2.00 45.33
CA GLY A 286 19.07 2.30 46.75
C GLY A 286 19.88 3.56 47.14
N ARG A 287 19.21 4.59 47.73
CA ARG A 287 19.70 5.81 48.47
C ARG A 287 20.35 6.99 47.65
N LEU A 288 19.70 8.17 47.50
CA LEU A 288 19.54 9.40 48.35
C LEU A 288 20.80 10.33 48.40
N PRO A 289 20.73 11.67 48.69
CA PRO A 289 19.68 12.69 48.42
C PRO A 289 20.20 14.15 48.10
N ARG A 290 19.26 15.05 47.73
CA ARG A 290 19.16 16.50 48.11
C ARG A 290 20.21 17.52 47.63
N GLU A 291 19.77 18.50 46.83
CA GLU A 291 20.00 19.93 47.12
C GLU A 291 18.97 20.83 46.41
N SER A 292 18.63 21.93 47.08
CA SER A 292 17.53 22.86 46.82
C SER A 292 18.09 24.26 46.56
N ARG A 293 17.59 25.01 45.57
CA ARG A 293 17.54 26.48 45.66
C ARG A 293 16.55 27.14 44.71
N LEU A 294 15.74 28.00 45.32
CA LEU A 294 14.79 28.99 44.81
C LEU A 294 15.46 30.07 43.94
N VAL A 295 14.72 30.66 42.99
CA VAL A 295 14.56 32.13 42.81
C VAL A 295 13.22 32.41 42.11
N ASP A 296 12.42 33.27 42.75
CA ASP A 296 11.17 33.91 42.30
C ASP A 296 11.37 34.96 41.19
N GLY A 297 10.30 35.26 40.43
CA GLY A 297 10.23 36.40 39.53
C GLY A 297 8.88 36.51 38.82
N ASP A 298 8.07 37.45 39.30
CA ASP A 298 6.66 37.76 39.07
C ASP A 298 6.22 38.17 37.64
N SER A 299 4.90 38.02 37.41
CA SER A 299 3.95 38.76 36.52
C SER A 299 4.28 38.92 35.01
N ASP A 300 3.42 38.54 34.05
CA ASP A 300 2.11 39.16 33.80
C ASP A 300 1.10 38.22 33.09
N GLU A 301 -0.17 38.54 33.37
CA GLU A 301 -1.40 37.99 32.83
C GLU A 301 -1.54 38.19 31.30
N GLU A 302 -1.90 37.13 30.58
CA GLU A 302 -2.77 37.21 29.39
C GLU A 302 -3.59 35.90 29.34
N ASP A 303 -4.66 35.91 30.15
CA ASP A 303 -5.84 35.09 29.95
C ASP A 303 -6.52 35.58 28.66
N ASP A 304 -6.25 34.90 27.54
CA ASP A 304 -7.13 34.93 26.37
C ASP A 304 -7.81 33.56 26.22
N ASP A 305 -9.00 33.50 26.80
CA ASP A 305 -10.18 32.81 26.31
C ASP A 305 -10.04 31.32 25.96
N ILE A 306 -10.21 30.54 27.03
CA ILE A 306 -10.85 29.23 27.00
C ILE A 306 -12.26 29.37 26.39
N VAL A 307 -12.36 29.27 25.06
CA VAL A 307 -13.62 28.93 24.39
C VAL A 307 -13.84 27.43 24.54
N ALA A 308 -14.44 27.05 25.67
CA ALA A 308 -15.13 25.78 25.81
C ALA A 308 -16.29 25.73 24.81
N GLY A 309 -16.13 25.00 23.70
CA GLY A 309 -17.25 24.97 22.73
C GLY A 309 -17.18 24.06 21.51
N LYS A 310 -16.11 23.32 21.25
CA LYS A 310 -16.05 22.11 20.38
C LYS A 310 -14.57 21.80 20.20
N LYS A 311 -14.11 20.66 20.71
CA LYS A 311 -12.82 20.14 20.26
C LYS A 311 -13.04 19.71 18.82
N ASP A 312 -12.75 20.62 17.89
CA ASP A 312 -12.84 20.34 16.47
C ASP A 312 -12.01 19.09 16.15
N SER A 313 -12.49 18.28 15.23
CA SER A 313 -11.85 17.04 14.75
C SER A 313 -10.36 17.23 14.41
N PHE A 314 -9.98 18.46 14.06
CA PHE A 314 -8.61 18.90 13.84
C PHE A 314 -7.70 18.81 15.08
N TYR A 315 -8.22 19.06 16.28
CA TYR A 315 -7.46 18.98 17.53
C TYR A 315 -6.99 17.55 17.81
N TYR A 316 -7.89 16.58 17.67
CA TYR A 316 -7.55 15.17 17.90
C TYR A 316 -6.59 14.62 16.85
N LEU A 317 -6.71 15.10 15.61
CA LEU A 317 -5.79 14.77 14.53
C LEU A 317 -4.38 15.32 14.80
N MET A 318 -4.29 16.57 15.24
CA MET A 318 -3.03 17.24 15.63
C MET A 318 -2.35 16.54 16.82
N VAL A 319 -3.12 16.14 17.83
CA VAL A 319 -2.60 15.38 18.98
C VAL A 319 -2.05 14.02 18.53
N GLY A 320 -2.80 13.29 17.70
CA GLY A 320 -2.36 11.99 17.17
C GLY A 320 -1.14 12.07 16.24
N MET A 321 -0.98 13.15 15.48
CA MET A 321 0.23 13.40 14.69
C MET A 321 1.44 13.73 15.57
N ARG A 322 1.25 14.51 16.63
CA ARG A 322 2.32 14.92 17.56
C ARG A 322 2.90 13.73 18.33
N GLU A 323 2.04 12.85 18.85
CA GLU A 323 2.47 11.64 19.57
C GLU A 323 3.27 10.68 18.67
N ARG A 324 2.90 10.56 17.39
CA ARG A 324 3.59 9.70 16.43
C ARG A 324 4.93 10.29 15.99
N ALA A 325 5.02 11.60 15.81
CA ALA A 325 6.28 12.29 15.54
C ALA A 325 7.27 12.12 16.70
N GLU A 326 6.77 12.15 17.94
CA GLU A 326 7.59 11.95 19.13
C GLU A 326 8.07 10.50 19.27
N ARG A 327 7.20 9.52 18.99
CA ARG A 327 7.60 8.09 18.92
C ARG A 327 8.64 7.83 17.84
N GLN A 328 8.52 8.43 16.65
CA GLN A 328 9.54 8.30 15.61
C GLN A 328 10.88 8.94 16.00
N ARG A 329 10.85 10.06 16.72
CA ARG A 329 12.08 10.68 17.27
C ARG A 329 12.75 9.80 18.31
N ILE A 330 11.99 9.14 19.17
CA ILE A 330 12.51 8.20 20.17
C ILE A 330 13.13 6.97 19.50
N LEU A 331 12.45 6.39 18.50
CA LEU A 331 12.97 5.25 17.74
C LEU A 331 14.25 5.59 16.97
N ARG A 332 14.35 6.80 16.39
CA ARG A 332 15.58 7.29 15.73
C ARG A 332 16.75 7.54 16.68
N ARG A 333 16.47 7.86 17.95
CA ARG A 333 17.50 7.98 18.99
C ARG A 333 17.97 6.61 19.47
N GLN A 334 17.06 5.65 19.55
CA GLN A 334 17.39 4.25 19.90
C GLN A 334 18.15 3.51 18.79
N SER A 335 17.96 3.88 17.51
CA SER A 335 18.71 3.28 16.39
C SER A 335 20.12 3.88 16.19
N ARG A 336 20.49 4.90 16.96
CA ARG A 336 21.79 5.61 16.86
C ARG A 336 22.76 5.26 17.99
N ASN A 337 22.30 4.55 19.01
CA ASN A 337 23.12 4.01 20.11
C ASN A 337 23.26 2.50 19.95
#